data_AF-A0A847MLM9-F1
#
_entry.id   AF-A0A847MLM9-F1
#
_cell.length_a   1.000
_cell.length_b   1.000
_cell.length_c   1.000
_cell.angle_alpha   90.00
_cell.angle_beta   90.00
_cell.angle_gamma   90.00
#
_symmetry.space_group_name_H-M   'P 1'
#
loop_
_entity.id
_entity.type
_entity.pdbx_description
1 polymer ?
#
loop_
_entity_poly.entity_id
_entity_poly.type
_entity_poly.pdbx_seq_one_letter_code
_entity_poly.pdbx_strand_id
1 'polypeptide(L)'
;MTLQMNRLNRFALLVSCLLGLSQTVVYAQDENHRGPHAAERTYAQNFKDMVFAHCLAEAYDDDKQTVRDLASSHAALIDWIYFDMDKAPEVVADLVQRYLSLDYTNPFAEHEAPGLRFDFLKCLDLYHSDELEELTHEMVPEPESSIR
;
A
#
# COMPACT_ATOMS: atom_id res chain seq x y z
N MET A 1 -16.77 1.82 64.38
CA MET A 1 -16.35 2.54 63.15
C MET A 1 -15.70 1.63 62.10
N THR A 2 -15.68 0.31 62.28
CA THR A 2 -15.04 -0.67 61.36
C THR A 2 -16.02 -1.38 60.41
N LEU A 3 -17.31 -1.45 60.74
CA LEU A 3 -18.31 -2.13 59.89
C LEU A 3 -18.70 -1.34 58.62
N GLN A 4 -18.62 -0.01 58.61
CA GLN A 4 -18.98 0.82 57.44
C GLN A 4 -17.92 0.80 56.33
N MET A 5 -16.63 0.74 56.67
CA MET A 5 -15.53 0.64 55.70
C MET A 5 -15.61 -0.64 54.85
N ASN A 6 -16.04 -1.77 55.44
CA ASN A 6 -16.23 -3.03 54.71
C ASN A 6 -17.39 -2.99 53.72
N ARG A 7 -18.44 -2.20 54.01
CA ARG A 7 -19.57 -2.02 53.08
C ARG A 7 -19.20 -1.10 51.92
N LEU A 8 -18.43 -0.05 52.18
CA LEU A 8 -17.96 0.89 51.17
C LEU A 8 -16.94 0.24 50.22
N ASN A 9 -16.00 -0.57 50.74
CA ASN A 9 -15.06 -1.33 49.92
C ASN A 9 -15.75 -2.40 49.06
N ARG A 10 -16.80 -3.06 49.57
CA ARG A 10 -17.59 -4.03 48.79
C ARG A 10 -18.41 -3.35 47.69
N PHE A 11 -18.94 -2.16 47.96
CA PHE A 11 -19.64 -1.36 46.95
C PHE A 11 -18.68 -0.86 45.86
N ALA A 12 -17.49 -0.39 46.25
CA ALA A 12 -16.45 0.03 45.32
C ALA A 12 -15.97 -1.13 44.43
N LEU A 13 -15.79 -2.33 45.00
CA LEU A 13 -15.44 -3.54 44.24
C LEU A 13 -16.54 -3.96 43.24
N LEU A 14 -17.82 -3.87 43.62
CA LEU A 14 -18.94 -4.19 42.73
C LEU A 14 -19.08 -3.18 41.58
N VAL A 15 -18.92 -1.88 41.85
CA VAL A 15 -18.96 -0.83 40.82
C VAL A 15 -17.78 -0.97 39.85
N SER A 16 -16.60 -1.32 40.34
CA SER A 16 -15.42 -1.53 39.49
C SER A 16 -15.54 -2.77 38.58
N CYS A 17 -16.25 -3.83 39.01
CA CYS A 17 -16.58 -4.97 38.15
C CYS A 17 -17.61 -4.64 37.06
N LEU A 18 -18.59 -3.78 37.34
CA LEU A 18 -19.63 -3.41 36.39
C LEU A 18 -19.11 -2.48 35.27
N LEU A 19 -18.11 -1.65 35.55
CA LEU A 19 -17.45 -0.79 34.56
C LEU A 19 -16.45 -1.54 33.67
N GLY A 20 -15.94 -2.71 34.10
CA GLY A 20 -15.04 -3.55 33.29
C GLY A 20 -15.75 -4.44 32.26
N LEU A 21 -17.09 -4.47 32.29
CA LEU A 21 -17.93 -5.29 31.39
C LEU A 21 -18.61 -4.49 30.27
N SER A 22 -18.31 -3.19 30.12
CA SER A 22 -18.71 -2.47 28.91
C SER A 22 -17.83 -2.93 27.76
N GLN A 23 -18.27 -3.97 27.05
CA GLN A 23 -17.71 -4.31 25.76
C GLN A 23 -17.85 -3.07 24.87
N THR A 24 -16.74 -2.46 24.50
CA THR A 24 -16.70 -1.51 23.39
C THR A 24 -17.05 -2.32 22.14
N VAL A 25 -18.31 -2.24 21.71
CA VAL A 25 -18.72 -2.77 20.41
C VAL A 25 -18.02 -1.90 19.37
N VAL A 26 -16.90 -2.40 18.84
CA VAL A 26 -16.28 -1.85 17.65
C VAL A 26 -17.15 -2.30 16.48
N TYR A 27 -17.98 -1.40 15.97
CA TYR A 27 -18.53 -1.57 14.63
C TYR A 27 -17.36 -1.34 13.67
N ALA A 28 -16.94 -2.39 12.97
CA ALA A 28 -16.24 -2.18 11.71
C ALA A 28 -17.20 -1.36 10.82
N GLN A 29 -16.78 -0.19 10.34
CA GLN A 29 -17.55 0.48 9.31
C GLN A 29 -17.59 -0.44 8.10
N ASP A 30 -18.75 -1.03 7.85
CA ASP A 30 -19.08 -1.54 6.52
C ASP A 30 -19.25 -0.30 5.66
N GLU A 31 -18.13 0.21 5.11
CA GLU A 31 -18.22 1.16 4.02
C GLU A 31 -19.05 0.48 2.95
N ASN A 32 -20.18 1.09 2.60
CA ASN A 32 -21.13 0.64 1.60
C ASN A 32 -20.54 0.75 0.17
N HIS A 33 -19.23 0.54 0.04
CA HIS A 33 -18.43 0.69 -1.16
C HIS A 33 -18.58 -0.56 -2.02
N ARG A 34 -19.14 -0.38 -3.21
CA ARG A 34 -19.40 -1.46 -4.17
C ARG A 34 -18.39 -1.44 -5.33
N GLY A 35 -17.13 -1.13 -5.06
CA GLY A 35 -16.12 -1.00 -6.12
C GLY A 35 -14.67 -0.99 -5.63
N PRO A 36 -13.70 -0.78 -6.52
CA PRO A 36 -12.31 -0.60 -6.15
C PRO A 36 -12.11 0.76 -5.47
N HIS A 37 -11.29 0.81 -4.42
CA HIS A 37 -10.88 2.07 -3.78
C HIS A 37 -10.03 2.97 -4.68
N ALA A 38 -9.53 2.46 -5.82
CA ALA A 38 -8.81 3.27 -6.80
C ALA A 38 -9.62 4.51 -7.23
N ALA A 39 -10.95 4.40 -7.36
CA ALA A 39 -11.79 5.54 -7.73
C ALA A 39 -11.78 6.71 -6.72
N GLU A 40 -11.41 6.43 -5.46
CA GLU A 40 -11.38 7.40 -4.35
C GLU A 40 -9.96 7.92 -4.05
N ARG A 41 -8.94 7.26 -4.59
CA ARG A 41 -7.55 7.70 -4.46
C ARG A 41 -7.29 8.86 -5.41
N THR A 42 -6.28 9.66 -5.07
CA THR A 42 -5.81 10.71 -5.95
C THR A 42 -5.20 10.12 -7.23
N TYR A 43 -5.21 10.86 -8.33
CA TYR A 43 -4.57 10.44 -9.57
C TYR A 43 -3.08 10.17 -9.37
N ALA A 44 -2.40 10.97 -8.55
CA ALA A 44 -1.01 10.73 -8.18
C ALA A 44 -0.81 9.38 -7.49
N GLN A 45 -1.65 9.05 -6.50
CA GLN A 45 -1.57 7.78 -5.80
C GLN A 45 -1.79 6.60 -6.75
N ASN A 46 -2.83 6.66 -7.57
CA ASN A 46 -3.10 5.60 -8.54
C ASN A 46 -1.99 5.49 -9.60
N PHE A 47 -1.37 6.60 -10.02
CA PHE A 47 -0.22 6.59 -10.94
C PHE A 47 0.97 5.87 -10.32
N LYS A 48 1.30 6.17 -9.05
CA LYS A 48 2.35 5.43 -8.33
C LYS A 48 2.03 3.96 -8.16
N ASP A 49 0.78 3.62 -7.84
CA ASP A 49 0.32 2.22 -7.75
C ASP A 49 0.47 1.50 -9.11
N MET A 50 0.20 2.20 -10.22
CA MET A 50 0.32 1.69 -11.59
C MET A 50 1.79 1.42 -11.96
N VAL A 51 2.69 2.34 -11.60
CA VAL A 51 4.14 2.18 -11.80
C VAL A 51 4.68 1.03 -10.93
N PHE A 52 4.22 0.90 -9.69
CA PHE A 52 4.61 -0.20 -8.81
C PHE A 52 4.17 -1.56 -9.38
N ALA A 53 2.93 -1.67 -9.87
CA ALA A 53 2.45 -2.88 -10.53
C ALA A 53 3.27 -3.22 -11.79
N HIS A 54 3.66 -2.21 -12.58
CA HIS A 54 4.54 -2.39 -13.73
C HIS A 54 5.94 -2.88 -13.31
N CYS A 55 6.55 -2.28 -12.29
CA CYS A 55 7.85 -2.70 -11.77
C CYS A 55 7.85 -4.16 -11.34
N LEU A 56 6.82 -4.59 -10.61
CA LEU A 56 6.70 -5.99 -10.20
C LEU A 56 6.49 -6.91 -11.40
N ALA A 57 5.75 -6.49 -12.43
CA ALA A 57 5.53 -7.31 -13.62
C ALA A 57 6.84 -7.55 -14.38
N GLU A 58 7.70 -6.53 -14.50
CA GLU A 58 9.03 -6.64 -15.09
C GLU A 58 9.99 -7.44 -14.20
N ALA A 59 9.90 -7.29 -12.87
CA ALA A 59 10.73 -8.03 -11.94
C ALA A 59 10.46 -9.54 -11.97
N TYR A 60 9.20 -9.96 -12.11
CA TYR A 60 8.78 -11.37 -12.02
C TYR A 60 8.34 -11.92 -13.38
N ASP A 61 9.00 -11.49 -14.47
CA ASP A 61 8.67 -11.84 -15.86
C ASP A 61 8.69 -13.35 -16.15
N ASP A 62 9.38 -14.13 -15.31
CA ASP A 62 9.48 -15.59 -15.38
C ASP A 62 8.23 -16.32 -14.84
N ASP A 63 7.40 -15.68 -14.02
CA ASP A 63 6.13 -16.22 -13.52
C ASP A 63 4.92 -15.61 -14.25
N LYS A 64 4.43 -16.34 -15.26
CA LYS A 64 3.29 -15.94 -16.09
C LYS A 64 2.01 -15.64 -15.32
N GLN A 65 1.74 -16.32 -14.21
CA GLN A 65 0.51 -16.09 -13.44
C GLN A 65 0.63 -14.79 -12.63
N THR A 66 1.81 -14.55 -12.06
CA THR A 66 2.15 -13.30 -11.37
C THR A 66 2.12 -12.12 -12.34
N VAL A 67 2.78 -12.22 -13.49
CA VAL A 67 2.74 -11.19 -14.54
C VAL A 67 1.31 -10.89 -14.99
N ARG A 68 0.48 -11.92 -15.19
CA ARG A 68 -0.91 -11.72 -15.61
C ARG A 68 -1.72 -10.92 -14.60
N ASP A 69 -1.55 -11.19 -13.31
CA ASP A 69 -2.26 -10.49 -12.24
C ASP A 69 -1.79 -9.03 -12.11
N LEU A 70 -0.47 -8.81 -12.16
CA LEU A 70 0.15 -7.49 -12.10
C LEU A 70 -0.19 -6.63 -13.33
N ALA A 71 -0.15 -7.21 -14.53
CA ALA A 71 -0.54 -6.52 -15.76
C ALA A 71 -2.03 -6.15 -15.77
N SER A 72 -2.90 -7.04 -15.25
CA SER A 72 -4.32 -6.72 -15.08
C SER A 72 -4.55 -5.59 -14.07
N SER A 73 -3.77 -5.57 -12.99
CA SER A 73 -3.85 -4.51 -11.97
C SER A 73 -3.37 -3.17 -12.51
N HIS A 74 -2.25 -3.16 -13.24
CA HIS A 74 -1.75 -2.00 -13.98
C HIS A 74 -2.80 -1.46 -14.94
N ALA A 75 -3.37 -2.32 -15.80
CA ALA A 75 -4.38 -1.92 -16.76
C ALA A 75 -5.65 -1.36 -16.09
N ALA A 76 -6.09 -1.96 -14.99
CA ALA A 76 -7.23 -1.46 -14.24
C ALA A 76 -7.00 -0.07 -13.63
N LEU A 77 -5.76 0.27 -13.26
CA LEU A 77 -5.43 1.58 -12.69
C LEU A 77 -5.45 2.70 -13.74
N ILE A 78 -5.13 2.40 -15.00
CA ILE A 78 -5.25 3.36 -16.11
C ILE A 78 -6.68 3.92 -16.20
N ASP A 79 -7.71 3.13 -15.88
CA ASP A 79 -9.10 3.58 -15.88
C ASP A 79 -9.44 4.61 -14.77
N TRP A 80 -8.58 4.78 -13.76
CA TRP A 80 -8.81 5.63 -12.59
C TRP A 80 -7.78 6.76 -12.44
N ILE A 81 -7.05 7.09 -13.50
CA ILE A 81 -6.01 8.15 -13.53
C ILE A 81 -6.21 8.99 -14.80
N TYR A 82 -6.00 10.30 -14.71
CA TYR A 82 -5.69 11.13 -15.87
C TYR A 82 -4.18 11.43 -15.89
N PHE A 83 -3.47 11.00 -16.93
CA PHE A 83 -2.04 11.23 -17.10
C PHE A 83 -1.66 11.33 -18.59
N ASP A 84 -0.44 11.79 -18.89
CA ASP A 84 0.12 11.85 -20.23
C ASP A 84 0.43 10.43 -20.75
N MET A 85 -0.56 9.78 -21.36
CA MET A 85 -0.45 8.43 -21.91
C MET A 85 0.51 8.33 -23.11
N ASP A 86 0.86 9.45 -23.75
CA ASP A 86 1.77 9.45 -24.89
C ASP A 86 3.22 9.36 -24.42
N LYS A 87 3.58 10.03 -23.31
CA LYS A 87 4.95 10.05 -22.78
C LYS A 87 5.20 9.06 -21.66
N ALA A 88 4.23 8.89 -20.76
CA ALA A 88 4.45 8.12 -19.53
C ALA A 88 4.97 6.69 -19.76
N PRO A 89 4.53 5.92 -20.78
CA PRO A 89 5.02 4.55 -20.96
C PRO A 89 6.56 4.45 -21.08
N GLU A 90 7.19 5.34 -21.84
CA GLU A 90 8.64 5.32 -22.07
C GLU A 90 9.40 5.72 -20.81
N VAL A 91 9.05 6.86 -20.20
CA VAL A 91 9.75 7.37 -19.01
C VAL A 91 9.55 6.51 -17.76
N VAL A 92 8.38 5.87 -17.63
CA VAL A 92 8.10 4.90 -16.56
C VAL A 92 8.94 3.63 -16.75
N ALA A 93 8.99 3.07 -17.96
CA ALA A 93 9.80 1.89 -18.24
C ALA A 93 11.29 2.13 -17.97
N ASP A 94 11.80 3.30 -18.38
CA ASP A 94 13.18 3.71 -18.11
C ASP A 94 13.47 3.84 -16.61
N LEU A 95 12.56 4.43 -15.84
CA LEU A 95 12.70 4.57 -14.38
C LEU A 95 12.67 3.20 -13.69
N VAL A 96 11.74 2.33 -14.06
CA VAL A 96 11.65 0.95 -13.56
C VAL A 96 12.95 0.19 -13.84
N GLN A 97 13.44 0.24 -15.07
CA GLN A 97 14.65 -0.49 -15.46
C GLN A 97 15.88 -0.01 -14.66
N ARG A 98 15.98 1.29 -14.36
CA ARG A 98 17.05 1.82 -13.49
C ARG A 98 16.98 1.20 -12.10
N TYR A 99 15.82 1.19 -11.46
CA TYR A 99 15.66 0.61 -10.12
C TYR A 99 15.93 -0.90 -10.11
N LEU A 100 15.40 -1.65 -11.07
CA LEU A 100 15.65 -3.10 -11.17
C LEU A 100 17.13 -3.43 -11.42
N SER A 101 17.89 -2.53 -12.06
CA SER A 101 19.32 -2.70 -12.30
C SER A 101 20.23 -2.40 -11.10
N LEU A 102 19.68 -1.83 -10.01
CA LEU A 102 20.47 -1.50 -8.82
C LEU A 102 21.05 -2.77 -8.18
N ASP A 103 22.30 -2.67 -7.71
CA ASP A 103 22.96 -3.77 -7.01
C ASP A 103 22.51 -3.83 -5.54
N TYR A 104 21.66 -4.81 -5.25
CA TYR A 104 21.14 -5.10 -3.90
C TYR A 104 21.81 -6.36 -3.31
N THR A 105 23.01 -6.70 -3.79
CA THR A 105 23.75 -7.86 -3.28
C THR A 105 23.93 -7.76 -1.77
N ASN A 106 23.35 -8.72 -1.07
CA ASN A 106 23.52 -8.88 0.37
C ASN A 106 24.38 -10.14 0.62
N PRO A 107 25.62 -9.99 1.13
CA PRO A 107 26.54 -11.11 1.32
C PRO A 107 26.06 -12.13 2.34
N PHE A 108 25.10 -11.78 3.20
CA PHE A 108 24.51 -12.71 4.17
C PHE A 108 23.26 -13.41 3.64
N ALA A 109 22.55 -12.78 2.68
CA ALA A 109 21.28 -13.30 2.17
C ALA A 109 21.45 -14.66 1.49
N GLU A 110 22.52 -14.88 0.72
CA GLU A 110 22.75 -16.16 0.04
C GLU A 110 22.97 -17.31 1.04
N HIS A 111 23.52 -17.02 2.22
CA HIS A 111 23.71 -18.03 3.26
C HIS A 111 22.41 -18.34 4.02
N GLU A 112 21.52 -17.37 4.17
CA GLU A 112 20.26 -17.50 4.91
C GLU A 112 19.10 -17.99 4.01
N ALA A 113 19.08 -17.55 2.76
CA ALA A 113 18.06 -17.83 1.76
C ALA A 113 18.70 -17.86 0.34
N PRO A 114 19.27 -19.00 -0.07
CA PRO A 114 19.89 -19.15 -1.39
C PRO A 114 18.94 -18.79 -2.53
N GLY A 115 19.40 -17.99 -3.49
CA GLY A 115 18.60 -17.57 -4.64
C GLY A 115 17.54 -16.50 -4.32
N LEU A 116 17.58 -15.89 -3.12
CA LEU A 116 16.73 -14.75 -2.79
C LEU A 116 17.00 -13.58 -3.74
N ARG A 117 15.92 -13.03 -4.30
CA ARG A 117 15.93 -11.81 -5.10
C ARG A 117 15.44 -10.65 -4.25
N PHE A 118 15.98 -9.46 -4.49
CA PHE A 118 15.56 -8.22 -3.82
C PHE A 118 14.70 -7.32 -4.72
N ASP A 119 14.13 -7.84 -5.81
CA ASP A 119 13.44 -7.01 -6.79
C ASP A 119 12.13 -6.41 -6.25
N PHE A 120 11.43 -7.10 -5.35
CA PHE A 120 10.31 -6.50 -4.61
C PHE A 120 10.75 -5.28 -3.79
N LEU A 121 11.90 -5.36 -3.11
CA LEU A 121 12.45 -4.25 -2.34
C LEU A 121 12.86 -3.09 -3.27
N LYS A 122 13.47 -3.36 -4.41
CA LYS A 122 13.76 -2.34 -5.43
C LYS A 122 12.49 -1.63 -5.93
N CYS A 123 11.41 -2.38 -6.14
CA CYS A 123 10.12 -1.78 -6.51
C CYS A 123 9.48 -0.97 -5.39
N LEU A 124 9.66 -1.37 -4.12
CA LEU A 124 9.26 -0.53 -2.97
C LEU A 124 10.06 0.76 -2.91
N ASP A 125 11.38 0.67 -3.10
CA ASP A 125 12.26 1.85 -3.10
C ASP A 125 11.91 2.78 -4.26
N LEU A 126 11.58 2.24 -5.44
CA LEU A 126 11.02 3.02 -6.55
C LEU A 126 9.71 3.71 -6.15
N TYR A 127 8.77 2.96 -5.58
CA TYR A 127 7.45 3.49 -5.19
C TYR A 127 7.54 4.65 -4.19
N HIS A 128 8.56 4.65 -3.34
CA HIS A 128 8.84 5.69 -2.35
C HIS A 128 9.89 6.74 -2.79
N SER A 129 10.35 6.69 -4.04
CA SER A 129 11.42 7.57 -4.53
C SER A 129 10.96 9.01 -4.80
N ASP A 130 11.89 9.95 -4.64
CA ASP A 130 11.70 11.34 -5.07
C ASP A 130 11.59 11.39 -6.60
N GLU A 131 12.32 10.54 -7.33
CA GLU A 131 12.24 10.45 -8.80
C GLU A 131 10.84 10.06 -9.30
N LEU A 132 10.16 9.13 -8.61
CA LEU A 132 8.78 8.79 -8.95
C LEU A 132 7.81 9.91 -8.56
N GLU A 133 8.05 10.61 -7.45
CA GLU A 133 7.24 11.78 -7.08
C GLU A 133 7.34 12.89 -8.14
N GLU A 134 8.56 13.24 -8.56
CA GLU A 134 8.81 14.22 -9.61
C GLU A 134 8.13 13.80 -10.94
N LEU A 135 8.30 12.54 -11.33
CA LEU A 135 7.66 12.00 -12.54
C LEU A 135 6.13 12.05 -12.44
N THR A 136 5.59 11.75 -11.26
CA THR A 136 4.14 11.82 -11.01
C THR A 136 3.63 13.24 -11.24
N HIS A 137 4.33 14.26 -10.72
CA HIS A 137 3.95 15.66 -10.95
C HIS A 137 4.10 16.10 -12.42
N GLU A 138 5.03 15.52 -13.17
CA GLU A 138 5.20 15.82 -14.60
C GLU A 138 4.10 15.17 -15.46
N MET A 139 3.75 13.92 -15.15
CA MET A 139 2.86 13.10 -15.98
C MET A 139 1.39 13.22 -15.63
N VAL A 140 1.03 13.60 -14.39
CA VAL A 140 -0.34 13.59 -13.88
C VAL A 140 -0.87 15.02 -13.72
N PRO A 141 -1.77 15.48 -14.62
CA PRO A 141 -2.50 16.72 -14.40
C PRO A 141 -3.38 16.62 -13.16
N GLU A 142 -3.43 17.70 -12.36
CA GLU A 142 -4.24 17.77 -11.13
C GLU A 142 -4.01 16.55 -10.20
N PRO A 143 -2.78 16.33 -9.72
CA PRO A 143 -2.38 15.10 -9.03
C PRO A 143 -3.22 14.77 -7.79
N GLU A 144 -3.80 15.79 -7.14
CA GLU A 144 -4.64 15.67 -5.94
C GLU A 144 -6.12 15.37 -6.22
N SER A 145 -6.54 15.41 -7.49
CA SER A 145 -7.91 15.09 -7.89
C SER A 145 -8.15 13.57 -7.91
N SER A 146 -9.41 13.17 -7.77
CA SER A 146 -9.89 11.79 -7.83
C SER A 146 -11.07 11.67 -8.81
N ILE A 147 -11.40 10.44 -9.24
CA ILE A 147 -12.57 10.21 -10.09
C ILE A 147 -13.87 10.47 -9.32
N ARG A 148 -13.91 10.10 -8.03
CA ARG A 148 -15.04 10.30 -7.11
C ARG A 148 -14.81 11.47 -6.17
#